data_AF-A0AAV7NJT4-F1
#
_entry.id   AF-A0AAV7NJT4-F1
#
_cell.length_a   1.000
_cell.length_b   1.000
_cell.length_c   1.000
_cell.angle_alpha   90.00
_cell.angle_beta   90.00
_cell.angle_gamma   90.00
#
_symmetry.space_group_name_H-M   'P 1'
#
loop_
_entity.id
_entity.type
_entity.pdbx_description
1 polymer ?
#
loop_
_entity_poly.entity_id
_entity_poly.type
_entity_poly.pdbx_seq_one_letter_code
_entity_poly.pdbx_strand_id
1 'polypeptide(L)' 'MTVGVRRRRSCRADATVALVILLLYANDAVLIAWTPNALMSLVPAFSEFVLDLDLLSNYTKSHTMACGPKRY' A
#
# COMPACT_ATOMS: atom_id res chain seq x y z
N MET A 1 24.90 -40.74 -13.20
CA MET A 1 23.73 -39.97 -13.68
C MET A 1 23.65 -38.68 -12.85
N THR A 2 24.01 -37.55 -13.43
CA THR A 2 24.11 -36.24 -12.75
C THR A 2 22.84 -35.42 -13.01
N VAL A 3 22.04 -35.16 -11.98
CA VAL A 3 20.93 -34.21 -12.05
C VAL A 3 21.43 -32.86 -11.51
N GLY A 4 21.82 -31.99 -12.43
CA GLY A 4 22.15 -30.59 -12.12
C GLY A 4 20.88 -29.83 -11.73
N VAL A 5 20.68 -29.61 -10.43
CA VAL A 5 19.64 -28.72 -9.93
C VAL A 5 20.08 -27.28 -10.19
N ARG A 6 19.72 -26.73 -11.36
CA ARG A 6 19.77 -25.28 -11.61
C ARG A 6 18.78 -24.60 -10.65
N ARG A 7 19.26 -24.07 -9.53
CA ARG A 7 18.51 -23.07 -8.77
C ARG A 7 18.47 -21.77 -9.58
N ARG A 8 17.60 -21.69 -10.59
CA ARG A 8 17.03 -20.42 -11.02
C ARG A 8 15.78 -20.17 -10.18
N ARG A 9 15.97 -19.72 -8.93
CA ARG A 9 14.96 -18.81 -8.38
C ARG A 9 15.50 -17.44 -8.64
N SER A 10 15.08 -16.92 -9.78
CA SER A 10 15.04 -15.51 -10.09
C SER A 10 14.56 -14.81 -8.82
N CYS A 11 15.47 -14.16 -8.09
CA CYS A 11 15.12 -13.07 -7.21
C CYS A 11 14.63 -11.95 -8.14
N ARG A 12 13.44 -12.12 -8.71
CA ARG A 12 12.72 -11.04 -9.35
C ARG A 12 12.19 -10.22 -8.17
N ALA A 13 13.08 -9.40 -7.63
CA ALA A 13 12.66 -8.16 -7.04
C ALA A 13 12.05 -7.35 -8.20
N ASP A 14 10.83 -7.71 -8.62
CA ASP A 14 9.90 -6.71 -9.13
C ASP A 14 9.49 -5.90 -7.89
N ALA A 15 10.47 -5.14 -7.36
CA ALA A 15 10.20 -3.97 -6.57
C ALA A 15 9.58 -2.99 -7.56
N THR A 16 8.30 -3.22 -7.91
CA THR A 16 7.44 -2.16 -8.36
C THR A 16 7.55 -1.10 -7.29
N VAL A 17 8.34 -0.07 -7.57
CA VAL A 17 8.57 1.06 -6.69
C VAL A 17 7.19 1.68 -6.46
N ALA A 18 6.54 1.27 -5.39
CA ALA A 18 5.28 1.81 -4.98
C ALA A 18 5.60 3.17 -4.37
N LEU A 19 5.51 4.21 -5.18
CA LEU A 19 5.48 5.56 -4.64
C LEU A 19 4.19 5.67 -3.82
N VAL A 20 4.39 5.92 -2.53
CA VAL A 20 3.32 6.08 -1.55
C VAL A 20 3.51 7.42 -0.90
N ILE A 21 2.46 8.24 -0.93
CA ILE A 21 2.44 9.57 -0.34
C ILE A 21 1.41 9.54 0.79
N LEU A 22 1.84 9.91 1.98
CA LEU A 22 0.98 10.15 3.13
C LEU A 22 0.80 11.66 3.31
N LEU A 23 -0.44 12.13 3.23
CA LEU A 23 -0.82 13.50 3.56
C LEU A 23 -1.58 13.48 4.89
N LEU A 24 -1.10 14.26 5.86
CA LEU A 24 -1.73 14.40 7.17
C LEU A 24 -2.20 15.84 7.35
N TYR A 25 -3.45 15.99 7.77
CA TYR A 25 -4.00 17.28 8.16
C TYR A 25 -4.91 17.11 9.38
N ALA A 26 -4.49 17.65 10.53
CA ALA A 26 -5.15 17.43 11.81
C ALA A 26 -5.39 15.93 12.08
N ASN A 27 -6.65 15.49 12.09
CA ASN A 27 -7.03 14.08 12.32
C ASN A 27 -7.32 13.32 11.01
N ASP A 28 -7.24 13.98 9.86
CA ASP A 28 -7.50 13.39 8.56
C ASP A 28 -6.17 12.90 7.93
N ALA A 29 -6.16 11.65 7.48
CA ALA A 29 -5.04 11.03 6.79
C ALA A 29 -5.47 10.58 5.40
N VAL A 30 -4.68 10.95 4.38
CA VAL A 30 -4.90 10.52 3.00
C VAL A 30 -3.68 9.75 2.51
N LEU A 31 -3.91 8.48 2.16
CA LEU A 31 -2.92 7.60 1.57
C LEU A 31 -3.11 7.59 0.05
N ILE A 32 -2.07 7.98 -0.69
CA ILE A 32 -2.05 7.95 -2.14
C ILE A 32 -0.98 6.95 -2.57
N ALA A 33 -1.38 5.96 -3.36
CA ALA A 33 -0.46 4.98 -3.92
C ALA A 33 -0.61 4.90 -5.44
N TRP A 34 0.50 4.66 -6.13
CA TRP A 34 0.51 4.57 -7.59
C TRP A 34 -0.26 3.36 -8.14
N THR A 35 -0.35 2.27 -7.36
CA THR A 35 -1.08 1.07 -7.76
C THR A 35 -2.10 0.66 -6.70
N PRO A 36 -3.25 0.10 -7.11
CA PRO A 36 -4.24 -0.42 -6.16
C PRO A 36 -3.63 -1.49 -5.22
N ASN A 37 -2.75 -2.34 -5.73
CA ASN A 37 -2.13 -3.40 -4.93
C ASN A 37 -1.27 -2.82 -3.80
N ALA A 38 -0.48 -1.78 -4.08
CA ALA A 38 0.31 -1.10 -3.06
C ALA A 38 -0.58 -0.44 -2.00
N LEU A 39 -1.70 0.17 -2.41
CA LEU A 39 -2.66 0.74 -1.47
C LEU A 39 -3.27 -0.33 -0.57
N MET A 40 -3.72 -1.45 -1.15
CA MET A 40 -4.34 -2.56 -0.43
C MET A 40 -3.39 -3.23 0.56
N SER A 41 -2.08 -3.25 0.29
CA SER A 41 -1.08 -3.72 1.26
C SER A 41 -0.82 -2.72 2.40
N LEU A 42 -1.04 -1.43 2.16
CA LEU A 42 -0.72 -0.35 3.11
C LEU A 42 -1.85 -0.02 4.07
N VAL A 43 -3.10 -0.08 3.61
CA VAL A 43 -4.28 0.19 4.43
C VAL A 43 -4.29 -0.64 5.74
N PRO A 44 -4.08 -1.97 5.73
CA PRO A 44 -4.05 -2.74 6.98
C PRO A 44 -2.88 -2.35 7.88
N ALA A 45 -1.67 -2.16 7.33
CA ALA A 45 -0.50 -1.75 8.11
C ALA A 45 -0.68 -0.35 8.76
N PHE A 46 -1.31 0.59 8.05
CA PHE A 46 -1.64 1.90 8.60
C PHE A 46 -2.73 1.81 9.66
N SER A 47 -3.73 0.93 9.47
CA SER A 47 -4.77 0.71 10.48
C SER A 47 -4.21 0.13 11.77
N GLU A 48 -3.25 -0.80 11.69
CA GLU A 48 -2.55 -1.33 12.86
C GLU A 48 -1.74 -0.22 13.57
N PHE A 49 -1.01 0.60 12.82
CA PHE A 49 -0.27 1.73 13.38
C PHE A 49 -1.19 2.73 14.11
N VAL A 50 -2.38 3.01 13.58
CA VAL A 50 -3.35 3.90 14.23
C VAL A 50 -3.88 3.28 15.54
N LEU A 51 -4.11 1.97 15.56
CA LEU A 51 -4.50 1.25 16.78
C LEU A 51 -3.39 1.24 17.84
N ASP A 52 -2.13 1.10 17.44
CA ASP A 52 -0.97 1.17 18.35
C ASP A 52 -0.83 2.56 19.02
N LEU A 53 -1.43 3.58 18.42
CA LEU A 53 -1.52 4.94 18.99
C LEU A 53 -2.76 5.14 19.89
N ASP A 54 -3.50 4.07 20.21
CA ASP A 54 -4.79 4.11 20.91
C ASP A 54 -5.84 5.01 20.22
N LEU A 55 -5.72 5.18 18.90
CA LEU A 55 -6.65 5.96 18.09
C LEU A 55 -7.63 5.04 17.37
N LEU A 56 -8.89 5.49 17.26
CA LEU A 56 -9.92 4.78 16.51
C LEU A 56 -10.16 5.47 15.17
N SER A 57 -10.13 4.68 14.10
CA SER A 57 -10.52 5.17 12.77
C SER A 57 -12.03 5.38 12.69
N ASN A 58 -12.45 6.51 12.13
CA ASN A 58 -13.86 6.79 11.88
C ASN A 58 -14.30 6.18 10.54
N TYR A 59 -14.82 4.96 10.58
CA TYR A 59 -15.26 4.20 9.39
C TYR A 59 -16.36 4.89 8.57
N THR A 60 -17.10 5.85 9.12
CA THR A 60 -18.09 6.62 8.34
C THR A 60 -17.45 7.62 7.38
N LYS A 61 -16.21 8.05 7.66
CA LYS A 61 -15.45 8.98 6.83
C LYS A 61 -14.39 8.28 5.98
N SER A 62 -13.89 7.12 6.39
CA SER A 62 -12.85 6.38 5.67
C SER A 62 -13.41 5.76 4.39
N HIS A 63 -12.86 6.14 3.24
CA HIS A 63 -13.21 5.56 1.95
C HIS A 63 -11.98 5.46 1.05
N THR A 64 -11.93 4.42 0.24
CA THR A 64 -10.93 4.24 -0.82
C THR A 64 -11.53 4.67 -2.14
N MET A 65 -10.86 5.57 -2.85
CA MET A 65 -11.25 6.03 -4.18
C MET A 65 -10.11 5.84 -5.17
N ALA A 66 -10.42 5.33 -6.36
CA ALA A 66 -9.47 5.30 -7.46
C ALA A 66 -9.45 6.67 -8.16
N CYS A 67 -8.35 7.40 -8.06
CA CYS A 67 -8.14 8.58 -8.89
C CYS A 67 -7.65 8.15 -10.28
N GLY A 68 -8.59 8.04 -11.22
CA GLY A 68 -8.25 7.93 -12.65
C GLY A 68 -7.83 9.29 -13.23
N PRO A 69 -7.15 9.33 -14.39
CA PRO A 69 -6.84 10.58 -15.06
C PRO A 69 -8.15 11.31 -15.42
N LYS A 70 -8.38 12.49 -14.83
CA LYS A 70 -9.40 13.41 -15.32
C LYS A 70 -8.95 13.92 -16.68
N ARG A 71 -9.62 13.48 -17.75
CA ARG A 71 -9.57 14.17 -19.04
C ARG A 71 -10.30 15.49 -18.84
N TYR A 72 -9.55 16.58 -18.72
CA TYR A 72 -10.08 17.94 -18.81
C TYR A 72 -10.28 18.29 -20.29
#